data_AF-A0A6J1JG29-F1
#
_entry.id   AF-A0A6J1JG29-F1
#
_cell.length_a   1.000
_cell.length_b   1.000
_cell.length_c   1.000
_cell.angle_alpha   90.00
_cell.angle_beta   90.00
_cell.angle_gamma   90.00
#
_symmetry.space_group_name_H-M   'P 1'
#
loop_
_entity.id
_entity.type
_entity.pdbx_description
1 polymer ?
#
loop_
_entity_poly.entity_id
_entity_poly.type
_entity_poly.pdbx_seq_one_letter_code
_entity_poly.pdbx_strand_id
1 'polypeptide(L)'
;MGKGLVRVQAEPMAARARGSWTEKSRMEAVWGKDRFEFKPSRWLLEPEGRGRRRGVKLVSPYKFPIFQAGPRVCLGKEMAFIQMKYVVASILSQFRIKPIAATASNDPVFVPLLTAHMAGGFKVLFQRREKEKEKEREFKTYKIPNLNNQKKSQFKRFQHRTDGQQC
;
A
#
# COMPACT_ATOMS: atom_id res chain seq x y z
N MET A 1 55.42 9.37 -3.19
CA MET A 1 54.54 10.29 -2.44
C MET A 1 53.75 11.12 -3.44
N GLY A 2 52.45 10.86 -3.61
CA GLY A 2 51.58 11.63 -4.50
C GLY A 2 50.17 11.65 -3.94
N LYS A 3 49.84 12.70 -3.17
CA LYS A 3 48.50 12.86 -2.58
C LYS A 3 47.57 13.39 -3.67
N GLY A 4 46.75 12.51 -4.24
CA GLY A 4 45.66 12.88 -5.15
C GLY A 4 44.53 13.55 -4.38
N LEU A 5 44.43 14.87 -4.49
CA LEU A 5 43.35 15.68 -3.94
C LEU A 5 42.08 15.41 -4.76
N VAL A 6 41.22 14.50 -4.28
CA VAL A 6 39.88 14.29 -4.84
C VAL A 6 39.04 15.51 -4.49
N ARG A 7 38.81 16.37 -5.47
CA ARG A 7 37.86 17.49 -5.38
C ARG A 7 36.46 16.90 -5.23
N VAL A 8 35.97 16.86 -3.99
CA VAL A 8 34.55 16.64 -3.72
C VAL A 8 33.83 17.91 -4.17
N GLN A 9 33.23 17.87 -5.36
CA GLN A 9 32.31 18.90 -5.80
C GLN A 9 31.09 18.85 -4.87
N ALA A 10 31.09 19.73 -3.87
CA ALA A 10 29.91 19.97 -3.06
C ALA A 10 28.89 20.74 -3.93
N GLU A 11 27.84 20.05 -4.36
CA GLU A 11 26.66 20.70 -4.93
C GLU A 11 26.03 21.60 -3.85
N PRO A 12 25.78 22.88 -4.13
CA PRO A 12 25.23 23.80 -3.13
C PRO A 12 23.82 23.35 -2.71
N MET A 13 23.61 23.24 -1.39
CA MET A 13 22.33 22.98 -0.69
C MET A 13 21.18 23.95 -1.05
N ALA A 14 21.42 24.92 -1.93
CA ALA A 14 20.48 25.92 -2.40
C ALA A 14 19.98 25.65 -3.85
N ALA A 15 20.00 24.40 -4.31
CA ALA A 15 19.21 23.98 -5.46
C ALA A 15 17.72 24.11 -5.09
N ARG A 16 17.21 25.33 -5.26
CA ARG A 16 15.81 25.74 -5.13
C ARG A 16 14.97 24.71 -5.87
N ALA A 17 14.30 23.83 -5.14
CA ALA A 17 13.41 22.81 -5.68
C ALA A 17 12.19 23.51 -6.31
N ARG A 18 12.37 24.09 -7.50
CA ARG A 18 11.33 24.69 -8.33
C ARG A 18 10.49 23.63 -9.05
N GLY A 19 10.15 22.56 -8.34
CA GLY A 19 9.31 21.49 -8.84
C GLY A 19 8.15 21.29 -7.89
N SER A 20 6.93 21.42 -8.40
CA SER A 20 5.74 20.96 -7.70
C SER A 20 5.94 19.52 -7.22
N TRP A 21 5.55 19.20 -5.98
CA TRP A 21 5.58 17.83 -5.45
C TRP A 21 4.83 16.83 -6.36
N THR A 22 3.83 17.31 -7.12
CA THR A 22 3.03 16.49 -8.04
C THR A 22 3.78 16.13 -9.33
N GLU A 23 4.79 16.90 -9.72
CA GLU A 23 5.57 16.70 -10.94
C GLU A 23 6.48 15.48 -10.81
N LYS A 24 7.16 15.32 -9.65
CA LYS A 24 8.13 14.25 -9.38
C LYS A 24 7.57 12.84 -9.56
N SER A 25 6.29 12.64 -9.31
CA SER A 25 5.60 11.35 -9.49
C SER A 25 5.35 10.98 -10.96
N ARG A 26 5.45 11.94 -11.89
CA ARG A 26 5.19 11.76 -13.34
C ARG A 26 6.37 12.21 -14.21
N MET A 27 7.53 12.47 -13.61
CA MET A 27 8.76 12.81 -14.33
C MET A 27 9.37 11.55 -14.98
N GLU A 28 9.66 11.63 -16.27
CA GLU A 28 10.33 10.56 -17.01
C GLU A 28 11.73 10.24 -16.46
N ALA A 29 12.49 11.26 -16.03
CA ALA A 29 13.81 11.05 -15.42
C ALA A 29 13.77 10.18 -14.15
N VAL A 30 12.63 10.14 -13.45
CA VAL A 30 12.46 9.44 -12.18
C VAL A 30 11.78 8.07 -12.37
N TRP A 31 10.80 7.99 -13.28
CA TRP A 31 9.92 6.84 -13.48
C TRP A 31 10.12 6.13 -14.83
N GLY A 32 10.97 6.63 -15.71
CA GLY A 32 11.17 6.07 -17.05
C GLY A 32 10.04 6.38 -18.02
N LYS A 33 10.13 5.81 -19.23
CA LYS A 33 9.18 6.03 -20.33
C LYS A 33 7.76 5.55 -20.00
N ASP A 34 7.64 4.53 -19.14
CA ASP A 34 6.39 3.91 -18.74
C ASP A 34 5.70 4.59 -17.53
N ARG A 35 6.00 5.87 -17.29
CA ARG A 35 5.47 6.65 -16.15
C ARG A 35 3.95 6.84 -16.14
N PHE A 36 3.30 6.75 -17.30
CA PHE A 36 1.84 6.88 -17.43
C PHE A 36 1.12 5.53 -17.39
N GLU A 37 1.86 4.42 -17.36
CA GLU A 37 1.28 3.09 -17.31
C GLU A 37 1.07 2.63 -15.86
N PHE A 38 -0.10 2.08 -15.58
CA PHE A 38 -0.38 1.46 -14.28
C PHE A 38 0.32 0.10 -14.18
N LYS A 39 1.49 0.06 -13.53
CA LYS A 39 2.33 -1.14 -13.38
C LYS A 39 2.54 -1.54 -11.91
N PRO A 40 1.65 -2.36 -11.32
CA PRO A 40 1.77 -2.80 -9.93
C PRO A 40 3.10 -3.48 -9.59
N SER A 41 3.70 -4.21 -10.54
CA SER A 41 4.98 -4.90 -10.37
C SER A 41 6.13 -3.96 -10.00
N ARG A 42 6.01 -2.64 -10.26
CA ARG A 42 7.02 -1.64 -9.87
C ARG A 42 7.25 -1.57 -8.36
N TRP A 43 6.24 -1.93 -7.57
CA TRP A 43 6.27 -1.89 -6.11
C TRP A 43 6.29 -3.28 -5.46
N LEU A 44 6.25 -4.36 -6.24
CA LEU A 44 6.28 -5.72 -5.74
C LEU A 44 7.68 -6.29 -5.91
N LEU A 45 8.20 -6.96 -4.89
CA LEU A 45 9.42 -7.75 -4.99
C LEU A 45 9.07 -9.09 -5.61
N GLU A 46 9.84 -9.49 -6.63
CA GLU A 46 9.75 -10.84 -7.17
C GLU A 46 10.08 -11.87 -6.08
N PRO A 47 9.38 -13.01 -6.05
CA PRO A 47 9.63 -14.04 -5.07
C PRO A 47 11.00 -14.66 -5.33
N GLU A 48 11.95 -14.39 -4.45
CA GLU A 48 13.24 -15.07 -4.43
C GLU A 48 13.03 -16.48 -3.84
N GLY A 49 12.77 -17.46 -4.72
CA GLY A 49 12.61 -18.87 -4.37
C GLY A 49 11.19 -19.33 -4.02
N ARG A 50 10.97 -20.65 -4.12
CA ARG A 50 9.69 -21.31 -3.83
C ARG A 50 9.35 -21.15 -2.34
N GLY A 51 8.39 -20.26 -2.03
CA GLY A 51 7.78 -20.16 -0.69
C GLY A 51 7.99 -18.85 0.09
N ARG A 52 8.74 -17.86 -0.44
CA ARG A 52 8.85 -16.55 0.23
C ARG A 52 7.66 -15.63 -0.09
N ARG A 53 7.22 -14.87 0.93
CA ARG A 53 6.15 -13.88 0.82
C ARG A 53 6.55 -12.81 -0.22
N ARG A 54 5.63 -12.45 -1.13
CA ARG A 54 5.77 -11.29 -2.00
C ARG A 54 5.98 -10.05 -1.13
N GLY A 55 7.18 -9.49 -1.16
CA GLY A 55 7.53 -8.28 -0.41
C GLY A 55 7.10 -7.02 -1.17
N VAL A 56 7.04 -5.88 -0.47
CA VAL A 56 6.82 -4.57 -1.09
C VAL A 56 8.16 -3.84 -1.17
N LYS A 57 8.48 -3.30 -2.34
CA LYS A 57 9.67 -2.48 -2.54
C LYS A 57 9.49 -1.15 -1.82
N LEU A 58 10.40 -0.84 -0.89
CA LEU A 58 10.40 0.45 -0.21
C LEU A 58 10.91 1.53 -1.18
N VAL A 59 10.03 2.45 -1.55
CA VAL A 59 10.38 3.61 -2.38
C VAL A 59 10.64 4.80 -1.47
N SER A 60 11.74 5.53 -1.72
CA SER A 60 12.05 6.75 -0.98
C SER A 60 10.90 7.76 -1.07
N PRO A 61 10.49 8.40 0.05
CA PRO A 61 9.43 9.41 0.04
C PRO A 61 9.79 10.64 -0.79
N TYR A 62 11.10 10.90 -1.01
CA TYR A 62 11.55 11.97 -1.90
C TYR A 62 11.38 11.65 -3.39
N LYS A 63 11.32 10.34 -3.72
CA LYS A 63 11.04 9.85 -5.07
C LYS A 63 9.53 9.82 -5.34
N PHE A 64 8.72 9.55 -4.32
CA PHE A 64 7.26 9.43 -4.44
C PHE A 64 6.52 10.13 -3.27
N PRO A 65 6.36 11.47 -3.32
CA PRO A 65 5.97 12.28 -2.17
C PRO A 65 4.44 12.41 -1.99
N ILE A 66 3.67 11.33 -2.10
CA ILE A 66 2.19 11.39 -1.93
C ILE A 66 1.79 11.90 -0.53
N PHE A 67 2.56 11.51 0.49
CA PHE A 67 2.36 11.92 1.88
C PHE A 67 3.41 12.95 2.33
N GLN A 68 3.99 13.70 1.38
CA GLN A 68 5.16 14.56 1.61
C GLN A 68 6.40 13.75 2.08
N ALA A 69 7.49 14.46 2.42
CA ALA A 69 8.72 13.88 2.95
C ALA A 69 9.33 14.77 4.03
N GLY A 70 10.23 14.23 4.84
CA GLY A 70 10.92 14.96 5.89
C GLY A 70 10.04 15.29 7.11
N PRO A 71 10.36 16.34 7.89
CA PRO A 71 9.65 16.70 9.13
C PRO A 71 8.17 17.06 8.95
N ARG A 72 7.75 17.35 7.71
CA ARG A 72 6.36 17.69 7.35
C ARG A 72 5.64 16.51 6.67
N VAL A 73 6.17 15.28 6.81
CA VAL A 73 5.46 14.07 6.36
C VAL A 73 4.09 13.98 7.02
N CYS A 74 3.08 13.57 6.25
CA CYS A 74 1.73 13.41 6.76
C CYS A 74 1.71 12.38 7.90
N LEU A 75 1.32 12.81 9.10
CA LEU A 75 1.15 11.94 10.27
C LEU A 75 0.09 10.85 10.02
N GLY A 76 -0.89 11.13 9.15
CA GLY A 76 -1.95 10.20 8.77
C GLY A 76 -1.55 9.13 7.75
N LYS A 77 -0.28 9.07 7.31
CA LYS A 77 0.17 8.15 6.26
C LYS A 77 -0.17 6.68 6.55
N GLU A 78 0.21 6.19 7.72
CA GLU A 78 0.03 4.76 8.05
C GLU A 78 -1.46 4.41 8.23
N MET A 79 -2.23 5.32 8.84
CA MET A 79 -3.69 5.17 8.96
C MET A 79 -4.36 5.11 7.58
N ALA A 80 -3.99 6.01 6.67
CA ALA A 80 -4.52 6.05 5.31
C ALA A 80 -4.22 4.74 4.55
N PHE A 81 -3.03 4.17 4.72
CA PHE A 81 -2.70 2.87 4.12
C PHE A 81 -3.54 1.73 4.69
N ILE A 82 -3.79 1.70 6.00
CA ILE A 82 -4.62 0.67 6.64
C ILE A 82 -6.05 0.77 6.11
N GLN A 83 -6.64 1.98 6.12
CA GLN A 83 -8.00 2.21 5.63
C GLN A 83 -8.13 1.83 4.15
N MET A 84 -7.20 2.27 3.30
CA MET A 84 -7.22 1.94 1.88
C MET A 84 -7.13 0.43 1.64
N LYS A 85 -6.20 -0.27 2.31
CA LYS A 85 -6.07 -1.73 2.20
C LYS A 85 -7.34 -2.44 2.65
N TYR A 86 -7.92 -2.00 3.75
CA TYR A 86 -9.15 -2.57 4.29
C TYR A 86 -10.32 -2.43 3.31
N VAL A 87 -10.55 -1.22 2.78
CA VAL A 87 -11.63 -0.95 1.82
C VAL A 87 -11.41 -1.75 0.54
N VAL A 88 -10.21 -1.72 -0.04
CA VAL A 88 -9.87 -2.45 -1.27
C VAL A 88 -10.04 -3.96 -1.09
N ALA A 89 -9.52 -4.53 0.01
CA ALA A 89 -9.67 -5.95 0.29
C ALA A 89 -11.14 -6.35 0.51
N SER A 90 -11.90 -5.52 1.23
CA SER A 90 -13.31 -5.77 1.53
C SER A 90 -14.17 -5.78 0.27
N ILE A 91 -13.92 -4.85 -0.66
CA ILE A 91 -14.66 -4.75 -1.92
C ILE A 91 -14.22 -5.86 -2.88
N LEU A 92 -12.92 -6.01 -3.13
CA LEU A 92 -12.42 -6.96 -4.13
C LEU A 92 -12.61 -8.43 -3.74
N SER A 93 -12.73 -8.74 -2.45
CA SER A 93 -13.06 -10.09 -1.97
C SER A 93 -14.51 -10.48 -2.26
N GLN A 94 -15.42 -9.50 -2.34
CA GLN A 94 -16.85 -9.73 -2.47
C GLN A 94 -17.40 -9.41 -3.85
N PHE A 95 -16.73 -8.56 -4.62
CA PHE A 95 -17.23 -8.08 -5.91
C PHE A 95 -16.18 -8.14 -7.01
N ARG A 96 -16.64 -8.38 -8.24
CA ARG A 96 -15.94 -8.09 -9.49
C ARG A 96 -16.44 -6.73 -9.98
N ILE A 97 -15.52 -5.81 -10.23
CA ILE A 97 -15.83 -4.45 -10.69
C ILE A 97 -15.50 -4.37 -12.18
N LYS A 98 -16.43 -3.89 -12.99
CA LYS A 98 -16.22 -3.63 -14.42
C LYS A 98 -16.57 -2.19 -14.76
N PRO A 99 -15.76 -1.46 -15.54
CA PRO A 99 -16.17 -0.16 -16.04
C PRO A 99 -17.38 -0.33 -16.96
N ILE A 100 -18.31 0.64 -16.92
CA ILE A 100 -19.35 0.72 -17.95
C ILE A 100 -18.65 1.07 -19.27
N ALA A 101 -19.00 0.40 -20.36
CA ALA A 101 -18.35 0.56 -21.66
C ALA A 101 -18.14 2.05 -22.00
N ALA A 102 -16.89 2.38 -22.35
CA ALA A 102 -16.49 3.73 -22.70
C ALA A 102 -17.20 4.13 -24.01
N THR A 103 -18.33 4.81 -23.89
CA THR A 103 -18.69 5.79 -24.91
C THR A 103 -17.66 6.92 -24.81
N ALA A 104 -17.38 7.63 -25.90
CA ALA A 104 -16.41 8.74 -25.96
C ALA A 104 -16.61 9.87 -24.90
N SER A 105 -17.70 9.79 -24.12
CA SER A 105 -18.07 10.70 -23.03
C SER A 105 -17.71 10.21 -21.62
N ASN A 106 -17.22 8.97 -21.44
CA ASN A 106 -17.02 8.36 -20.11
C ASN A 106 -15.53 8.24 -19.69
N ASP A 107 -14.60 8.87 -20.42
CA ASP A 107 -13.20 8.90 -20.01
C ASP A 107 -13.03 9.71 -18.71
N PRO A 108 -12.28 9.19 -17.73
CA PRO A 108 -12.12 9.85 -16.45
C PRO A 108 -11.31 11.15 -16.62
N VAL A 109 -11.98 12.29 -16.47
CA VAL A 109 -11.34 13.62 -16.51
C VAL A 109 -10.79 13.97 -15.13
N PHE A 110 -9.48 14.16 -15.04
CA PHE A 110 -8.79 14.51 -13.80
C PHE A 110 -8.97 15.99 -13.46
N VAL A 111 -9.54 16.29 -12.29
CA VAL A 111 -9.73 17.66 -11.78
C VAL A 111 -8.75 17.93 -10.63
N PRO A 112 -7.71 18.76 -10.83
CA PRO A 112 -6.67 19.04 -9.84
C PRO A 112 -7.06 20.17 -8.89
N LEU A 113 -8.01 19.92 -7.99
CA LEU A 113 -8.31 20.81 -6.85
C LEU A 113 -7.49 20.43 -5.61
N LEU A 114 -7.81 20.97 -4.43
CA LEU A 114 -7.16 20.62 -3.15
C LEU A 114 -7.07 19.10 -2.95
N THR A 115 -8.13 18.39 -3.32
CA THR A 115 -8.13 16.94 -3.51
C THR A 115 -8.45 16.63 -4.97
N ALA A 116 -7.55 15.89 -5.61
CA ALA A 116 -7.77 15.44 -6.97
C ALA A 116 -8.94 14.45 -7.03
N HIS A 117 -9.85 14.66 -7.98
CA HIS A 117 -11.00 13.77 -8.20
C HIS A 117 -11.34 13.69 -9.69
N MET A 118 -12.22 12.76 -10.06
CA MET A 118 -12.70 12.60 -11.43
C MET A 118 -13.96 13.43 -11.65
N ALA A 119 -13.99 14.25 -12.71
CA ALA A 119 -15.19 14.97 -13.09
C ALA A 119 -16.32 13.98 -13.40
N GLY A 120 -17.50 14.17 -12.81
CA GLY A 120 -18.64 13.26 -13.02
C GLY A 120 -18.48 11.85 -12.39
N GLY A 121 -17.40 11.60 -11.63
CA GLY A 121 -17.13 10.31 -11.01
C GLY A 121 -16.68 9.21 -11.97
N PHE A 122 -16.59 7.98 -11.48
CA PHE A 122 -16.23 6.80 -12.30
C PHE A 122 -17.30 5.72 -12.19
N LYS A 123 -18.09 5.59 -13.25
CA LYS A 123 -19.23 4.68 -13.28
C LYS A 123 -18.76 3.25 -13.49
N VAL A 124 -19.12 2.37 -12.55
CA VAL A 124 -18.72 0.96 -12.57
C VAL A 124 -19.91 0.05 -12.26
N LEU A 125 -19.87 -1.17 -12.79
CA LEU A 125 -20.78 -2.25 -12.46
C LEU A 125 -20.15 -3.15 -11.41
N PHE A 126 -20.93 -3.46 -10.37
CA PHE A 126 -20.56 -4.42 -9.34
C PHE A 126 -21.26 -5.74 -9.59
N GLN A 127 -20.48 -6.82 -9.70
CA GLN A 127 -20.98 -8.18 -9.76
C GLN A 127 -20.51 -8.92 -8.51
N ARG A 128 -21.44 -9.48 -7.72
CA ARG A 128 -21.08 -10.27 -6.54
C ARG A 128 -20.23 -11.48 -6.94
N ARG A 129 -19.12 -11.69 -6.25
CA ARG A 129 -18.28 -12.88 -6.40
C ARG A 129 -18.91 -14.02 -5.61
N GLU A 130 -19.08 -15.17 -6.25
CA GLU A 130 -19.40 -16.41 -5.53
C GLU A 130 -18.21 -16.78 -4.64
N LYS A 131 -18.47 -17.06 -3.37
CA LYS A 131 -17.42 -17.49 -2.45
C LYS A 131 -17.06 -18.93 -2.80
N GLU A 132 -15.89 -19.14 -3.41
CA GLU A 132 -15.28 -20.47 -3.41
C GLU A 132 -15.10 -20.90 -1.94
N LYS A 133 -15.79 -21.98 -1.55
CA LYS A 133 -15.89 -22.52 -0.18
C LYS A 133 -14.55 -23.09 0.35
N GLU A 134 -13.42 -22.71 -0.25
CA GLU A 134 -12.13 -23.37 -0.08
C GLU A 134 -11.33 -22.81 1.10
N LYS A 135 -11.41 -21.50 1.37
CA LYS A 135 -10.68 -20.88 2.49
C LYS A 135 -11.28 -21.11 3.88
N GLU A 136 -12.57 -21.42 3.95
CA GLU A 136 -13.20 -21.83 5.21
C GLU A 136 -12.79 -23.25 5.63
N ARG A 137 -12.39 -24.09 4.67
CA ARG A 137 -11.77 -25.39 4.96
C ARG A 137 -10.33 -25.21 5.44
N GLU A 138 -9.54 -24.32 4.83
CA GLU A 138 -8.16 -24.08 5.25
C GLU A 138 -8.08 -23.48 6.68
N PHE A 139 -8.93 -22.50 7.03
CA PHE A 139 -8.97 -21.94 8.39
C PHE A 139 -9.47 -22.95 9.45
N LYS A 140 -10.39 -23.87 9.09
CA LYS A 140 -10.81 -24.97 9.98
C LYS A 140 -9.74 -26.07 10.10
N THR A 141 -8.88 -26.23 9.10
CA THR A 141 -7.79 -27.23 9.09
C THR A 141 -6.54 -26.76 9.82
N TYR A 142 -6.28 -25.45 9.93
CA TYR A 142 -5.28 -24.89 10.86
C TYR A 142 -5.79 -24.99 12.32
N LYS A 143 -5.95 -26.22 12.80
CA LYS A 143 -5.96 -26.52 14.22
C LYS A 143 -4.64 -26.02 14.81
N ILE A 144 -4.75 -25.17 15.83
CA ILE A 144 -3.64 -24.78 16.70
C ILE A 144 -2.89 -26.05 17.11
N PRO A 145 -1.58 -26.21 16.78
CA PRO A 145 -0.84 -27.37 17.23
C PRO A 145 -0.86 -27.41 18.76
N ASN A 146 -1.29 -28.58 19.24
CA ASN A 146 -1.37 -29.05 20.62
C ASN A 146 -0.63 -28.16 21.64
N LEU A 147 -1.37 -27.27 22.32
CA LEU A 147 -0.89 -26.68 23.56
C LEU A 147 -0.78 -27.82 24.57
N ASN A 148 0.45 -28.20 24.91
CA ASN A 148 0.75 -29.18 25.94
C ASN A 148 -0.03 -28.84 27.23
N ASN A 149 -0.46 -29.85 27.99
CA ASN A 149 -1.41 -29.69 29.10
C ASN A 149 -0.96 -28.67 30.18
N GLN A 150 0.34 -28.38 30.29
CA GLN A 150 0.87 -27.28 31.12
C GLN A 150 0.38 -25.87 30.69
N LYS A 151 0.23 -25.61 29.40
CA LYS A 151 -0.21 -24.28 28.91
C LYS A 151 -1.74 -24.10 28.96
N LYS A 152 -2.52 -25.20 29.02
CA LYS A 152 -3.97 -25.14 29.30
C LYS A 152 -4.26 -24.70 30.74
N SER A 153 -3.42 -25.12 31.70
CA SER A 153 -3.49 -24.68 33.11
C SER A 153 -3.19 -23.18 33.24
N GLN A 154 -2.15 -22.70 32.55
CA GLN A 154 -1.77 -21.27 32.55
C GLN A 154 -2.85 -20.37 31.92
N PHE A 155 -3.49 -20.81 30.83
CA PHE A 155 -4.53 -20.02 30.16
C PHE A 155 -5.86 -19.99 30.94
N LYS A 156 -6.26 -21.10 31.58
CA LYS A 156 -7.42 -21.12 32.50
C LYS A 156 -7.20 -20.27 33.75
N ARG A 157 -5.96 -20.17 34.25
CA ARG A 157 -5.62 -19.30 35.39
C ARG A 157 -5.66 -17.82 35.06
N PHE A 158 -5.53 -17.46 33.77
CA PHE A 158 -5.63 -16.08 33.29
C PHE A 158 -7.09 -15.64 33.09
N GLN A 159 -7.95 -16.51 32.57
CA GLN A 159 -9.39 -16.22 32.40
C GLN A 159 -10.14 -16.11 33.73
N HIS A 160 -9.81 -16.94 34.73
CA HIS A 160 -10.41 -16.79 36.07
C HIS A 160 -9.94 -15.56 36.86
N ARG A 161 -8.93 -14.82 36.37
CA ARG A 161 -8.49 -13.56 37.01
C ARG A 161 -9.21 -12.34 36.42
N THR A 162 -9.78 -12.44 35.22
CA THR A 162 -10.51 -11.33 34.57
C THR A 162 -12.00 -11.29 34.90
N ASP A 163 -12.57 -12.36 35.45
CA ASP A 163 -13.99 -12.41 35.87
C ASP A 163 -14.22 -11.88 37.31
N GLY A 164 -13.16 -11.41 37.99
CA GLY A 164 -13.20 -10.93 39.37
C GLY A 164 -12.71 -9.48 39.59
N GLN A 165 -12.37 -8.75 38.52
CA GLN A 165 -12.09 -7.31 38.59
C GLN A 165 -13.06 -6.57 37.67
N GLN A 166 -14.30 -6.54 38.11
CA GLN A 166 -15.24 -5.48 37.75
C GLN A 166 -15.08 -4.39 38.84
N CYS A 167 -14.34 -3.34 38.50
CA CYS A 167 -14.42 -2.02 39.12
C CYS A 167 -14.51 -1.02 37.97
#